data_AF-A0A397ZBE7-F1
#
_entry.id   AF-A0A397ZBE7-F1
#
_cell.length_a   1.000
_cell.length_b   1.000
_cell.length_c   1.000
_cell.angle_alpha   90.00
_cell.angle_beta   90.00
_cell.angle_gamma   90.00
#
_symmetry.space_group_name_H-M   'P 1'
#
loop_
_entity.id
_entity.type
_entity.pdbx_description
1 polymer ?
#
loop_
_entity_poly.entity_id
_entity_poly.type
_entity_poly.pdbx_seq_one_letter_code
_entity_poly.pdbx_strand_id
1 'polypeptide(L)'
;MARTRVCSVNHAAIQENAHDVWRNSERVKSECSETDKITFTIKERERVLVPHHDALVISLTIANCLVKRILVDSGSSSNIIFQTAYQGLLPIDAEGVSLPTRLLVVDCHSSYNVILGRAWIHRMRAVPSTLHQIIKFPTPWGVRAI
;
A
#
# COMPACT_ATOMS: atom_id res chain seq x y z
N MET A 1 15.05 22.83 4.82
CA MET A 1 15.47 21.41 4.97
C MET A 1 14.26 20.65 5.49
N ALA A 2 13.81 19.58 4.84
CA ALA A 2 12.65 18.81 5.31
C ALA A 2 13.03 18.00 6.56
N ARG A 3 12.20 18.04 7.60
CA ARG A 3 12.43 17.24 8.82
C ARG A 3 11.83 15.86 8.60
N THR A 4 12.65 14.83 8.71
CA THR A 4 12.20 13.43 8.59
C THR A 4 12.23 12.75 9.94
N ARG A 5 11.16 12.05 10.29
CA ARG A 5 11.09 11.14 11.44
C ARG A 5 10.63 9.78 10.96
N VAL A 6 11.10 8.71 11.60
CA VAL A 6 10.63 7.35 11.29
C VAL A 6 9.56 6.96 12.29
N CYS A 7 8.36 6.64 11.83
CA CYS A 7 7.29 6.15 12.69
C CYS A 7 6.94 4.71 12.30
N SER A 8 7.07 3.81 13.27
CA SER A 8 6.47 2.49 13.18
C SER A 8 5.06 2.60 13.76
N VAL A 9 4.03 2.53 12.93
CA VAL A 9 2.65 2.33 13.42
C VAL A 9 2.55 0.86 13.85
N ASN A 10 2.66 0.60 15.16
CA ASN A 10 2.45 -0.70 15.80
C ASN A 10 2.08 -0.45 17.26
N HIS A 11 0.98 -1.02 17.78
CA HIS A 11 1.05 -1.88 18.98
C HIS A 11 -0.30 -2.53 19.39
N ALA A 12 -0.26 -3.84 19.70
CA ALA A 12 -0.78 -4.46 20.94
C ALA A 12 -1.80 -5.63 20.90
N ALA A 13 -2.40 -6.09 19.79
CA ALA A 13 -3.34 -7.24 19.86
C ALA A 13 -3.13 -8.38 18.86
N ILE A 14 -2.18 -8.30 17.92
CA ILE A 14 -1.97 -9.38 16.93
C ILE A 14 -0.47 -9.62 16.70
N GLN A 15 0.27 -9.93 17.76
CA GLN A 15 1.70 -10.20 17.62
C GLN A 15 2.24 -11.38 18.41
N GLU A 16 1.49 -12.46 18.50
CA GLU A 16 2.09 -13.77 18.79
C GLU A 16 1.97 -14.80 17.66
N ASN A 17 1.20 -14.54 16.59
CA ASN A 17 1.06 -15.54 15.52
C ASN A 17 1.45 -15.08 14.10
N ALA A 18 1.53 -13.78 13.79
CA ALA A 18 1.75 -13.36 12.40
C ALA A 18 3.21 -13.49 11.92
N HIS A 19 4.18 -13.27 12.82
CA HIS A 19 5.61 -13.31 12.48
C HIS A 19 6.09 -14.74 12.23
N ASP A 20 5.57 -15.72 12.98
CA ASP A 20 5.87 -17.14 12.80
C ASP A 20 5.09 -17.77 11.64
N VAL A 21 3.84 -17.34 11.40
CA VAL A 21 3.06 -17.78 10.23
C VAL A 21 3.73 -17.36 8.91
N TRP A 22 4.25 -16.14 8.82
CA TRP A 22 4.88 -15.66 7.58
C TRP A 22 6.30 -16.18 7.38
N ARG A 23 7.12 -16.31 8.44
CA ARG A 23 8.45 -16.92 8.34
C ARG A 23 8.38 -18.42 8.00
N ASN A 24 7.34 -19.12 8.43
CA ASN A 24 7.06 -20.49 7.95
C ASN A 24 6.58 -20.49 6.48
N SER A 25 5.93 -19.44 6.00
CA SER A 25 5.56 -19.26 4.59
C SER A 25 6.75 -19.04 3.64
N GLU A 26 7.93 -18.64 4.13
CA GLU A 26 9.16 -18.61 3.32
C GLU A 26 9.82 -20.01 3.23
N ARG A 27 9.55 -20.91 4.19
CA ARG A 27 10.06 -22.29 4.21
C ARG A 27 9.13 -23.28 3.51
N VAL A 28 7.84 -23.04 3.55
CA VAL A 28 6.88 -23.67 2.65
C VAL A 28 7.01 -22.95 1.32
N LYS A 29 7.72 -23.52 0.35
CA LYS A 29 7.59 -23.08 -1.05
C LYS A 29 6.09 -23.01 -1.33
N SER A 30 5.56 -21.81 -1.53
CA SER A 30 4.21 -21.65 -2.05
C SER A 30 4.21 -22.33 -3.40
N GLU A 31 3.62 -23.52 -3.46
CA GLU A 31 3.29 -24.15 -4.72
C GLU A 31 2.35 -23.16 -5.42
N CYS A 32 2.88 -22.47 -6.43
CA CYS A 32 2.19 -21.37 -7.09
C CYS A 32 0.99 -21.97 -7.81
N SER A 33 -0.20 -21.90 -7.22
CA SER A 33 -1.42 -22.26 -7.93
C SER A 33 -1.68 -21.22 -9.02
N GLU A 34 -2.18 -21.68 -10.16
CA GLU A 34 -2.49 -20.88 -11.35
C GLU A 34 -3.48 -19.72 -11.07
N THR A 35 -4.09 -19.71 -9.89
CA THR A 35 -5.03 -18.73 -9.35
C THR A 35 -4.39 -17.38 -8.94
N ASP A 36 -3.06 -17.30 -8.80
CA ASP A 36 -2.35 -16.08 -8.37
C ASP A 36 -1.89 -15.18 -9.53
N LYS A 37 -2.35 -15.47 -10.76
CA LYS A 37 -1.95 -14.73 -11.95
C LYS A 37 -2.60 -13.34 -12.00
N ILE A 38 -1.79 -12.29 -11.80
CA ILE A 38 -2.19 -10.91 -12.04
C ILE A 38 -2.09 -10.61 -13.54
N THR A 39 -3.20 -10.22 -14.15
CA THR A 39 -3.27 -9.75 -15.54
C THR A 39 -3.97 -8.40 -15.62
N PHE A 40 -3.70 -7.63 -16.67
CA PHE A 40 -4.43 -6.41 -17.00
C PHE A 40 -5.00 -6.56 -18.41
N THR A 41 -6.24 -6.13 -18.60
CA THR A 41 -6.96 -6.27 -19.88
C THR A 41 -7.38 -4.91 -20.42
N ILE A 42 -7.57 -4.84 -21.75
CA ILE A 42 -8.00 -3.60 -22.43
C ILE A 42 -9.34 -3.10 -21.87
N LYS A 43 -10.25 -4.00 -21.46
CA LYS A 43 -11.55 -3.62 -20.88
C LYS A 43 -11.40 -2.76 -19.61
N GLU A 44 -10.34 -2.98 -18.84
CA GLU A 44 -10.06 -2.19 -17.64
C GLU A 44 -9.62 -0.77 -17.96
N ARG A 45 -9.13 -0.53 -19.18
CA ARG A 45 -8.78 0.79 -19.69
C ARG A 45 -10.00 1.59 -20.15
N GLU A 46 -11.14 0.97 -20.45
CA GLU A 46 -12.35 1.66 -20.94
C GLU A 46 -12.88 2.71 -19.94
N ARG A 47 -12.54 2.57 -18.66
CA ARG A 47 -12.89 3.52 -17.60
C ARG A 47 -11.95 4.73 -17.52
N VAL A 48 -10.84 4.69 -18.25
CA VAL A 48 -9.80 5.72 -18.21
C VAL A 48 -9.87 6.56 -19.47
N LEU A 49 -9.91 7.88 -19.32
CA LEU A 49 -9.83 8.80 -20.45
C LEU A 49 -8.44 8.70 -21.09
N VAL A 50 -8.39 8.62 -22.42
CA VAL A 50 -7.13 8.44 -23.16
C VAL A 50 -6.98 9.53 -24.23
N PRO A 51 -5.76 10.04 -24.47
CA PRO A 51 -4.52 9.73 -23.76
C PRO A 51 -4.47 10.36 -22.35
N HIS A 52 -3.78 9.71 -21.41
CA HIS A 52 -3.49 10.28 -20.09
C HIS A 52 -2.01 10.13 -19.76
N HIS A 53 -1.54 11.02 -18.89
CA HIS A 53 -0.20 10.97 -18.29
C HIS A 53 -0.31 11.04 -16.76
N ASP A 54 -1.42 10.50 -16.24
CA ASP A 54 -1.80 10.69 -14.84
C ASP A 54 -0.98 9.76 -13.94
N ALA A 55 -0.61 10.29 -12.77
CA ALA A 55 0.00 9.48 -11.72
C ALA A 55 -1.02 8.48 -11.16
N LEU A 56 -0.55 7.29 -10.76
CA LEU A 56 -1.41 6.32 -10.09
C LEU A 56 -1.68 6.76 -8.64
N VAL A 57 -2.86 7.30 -8.41
CA VAL A 57 -3.29 7.83 -7.11
C VAL A 57 -4.49 7.05 -6.60
N ILE A 58 -4.33 6.41 -5.45
CA ILE A 58 -5.35 5.52 -4.87
C ILE A 58 -5.84 6.03 -3.50
N SER A 59 -6.83 5.34 -2.95
CA SER A 59 -7.24 5.49 -1.55
C SER A 59 -7.17 4.15 -0.85
N LEU A 60 -6.64 4.12 0.38
CA LEU A 60 -6.54 2.92 1.19
C LEU A 60 -6.91 3.23 2.64
N THR A 61 -7.46 2.24 3.33
CA THR A 61 -7.59 2.32 4.79
C THR A 61 -6.22 2.07 5.43
N ILE A 62 -5.76 3.04 6.22
CA ILE A 62 -4.52 2.96 7.02
C ILE A 62 -4.90 3.32 8.45
N ALA A 63 -4.63 2.41 9.40
CA ALA A 63 -4.98 2.63 10.80
C ALA A 63 -6.46 3.06 10.98
N ASN A 64 -7.36 2.43 10.22
CA ASN A 64 -8.83 2.63 10.26
C ASN A 64 -9.34 3.95 9.71
N CYS A 65 -8.45 4.79 9.21
CA CYS A 65 -8.83 5.98 8.48
C CYS A 65 -8.72 5.71 6.98
N LEU A 66 -9.74 6.10 6.22
CA LEU A 66 -9.66 6.13 4.77
C LEU A 66 -8.71 7.25 4.34
N VAL A 67 -7.48 6.88 3.98
CA VAL A 67 -6.50 7.82 3.45
C VAL A 67 -6.68 7.91 1.95
N LYS A 68 -7.06 9.10 1.49
CA LYS A 68 -7.16 9.45 0.07
C LYS A 68 -5.85 10.03 -0.44
N ARG A 69 -5.71 10.17 -1.77
CA ARG A 69 -4.54 10.80 -2.43
C ARG A 69 -3.23 10.11 -2.06
N ILE A 70 -3.20 8.79 -2.19
CA ILE A 70 -2.00 7.98 -2.00
C ILE A 70 -1.33 7.81 -3.35
N LEU A 71 -0.14 8.38 -3.52
CA LEU A 71 0.66 8.16 -4.71
C LEU A 71 1.30 6.77 -4.65
N VAL A 72 1.14 5.99 -5.71
CA VAL A 72 1.90 4.75 -5.89
C VAL A 72 3.14 5.05 -6.71
N ASP A 73 4.32 4.89 -6.10
CA ASP A 73 5.59 5.30 -6.71
C ASP A 73 6.64 4.18 -6.63
N SER A 74 6.82 3.46 -7.73
CA SER A 74 7.88 2.44 -7.86
C SER A 74 9.30 3.04 -7.84
N GLY A 75 9.45 4.36 -8.01
CA GLY A 75 10.71 5.10 -7.87
C GLY A 75 11.17 5.25 -6.42
N SER A 76 10.23 5.33 -5.46
CA SER A 76 10.54 5.44 -4.04
C SER A 76 10.94 4.10 -3.42
N SER A 77 12.03 4.06 -2.65
CA SER A 77 12.44 2.88 -1.88
C SER A 77 11.60 2.66 -0.62
N SER A 78 10.97 3.71 -0.09
CA SER A 78 10.31 3.71 1.21
C SER A 78 8.89 4.26 1.11
N ASN A 79 8.08 3.95 2.10
CA ASN A 79 6.75 4.54 2.21
C ASN A 79 6.85 5.84 3.01
N ILE A 80 6.18 6.88 2.55
CA ILE A 80 6.23 8.22 3.14
C ILE A 80 4.81 8.63 3.50
N ILE A 81 4.62 9.20 4.68
CA ILE A 81 3.39 9.89 5.07
C ILE A 81 3.73 11.34 5.40
N PHE A 82 2.92 12.27 4.92
CA PHE A 82 3.14 13.68 5.21
C PHE A 82 2.59 14.04 6.59
N GLN A 83 3.27 14.94 7.30
CA GLN A 83 3.00 15.23 8.71
C GLN A 83 1.53 15.54 9.00
N THR A 84 0.86 16.33 8.15
CA THR A 84 -0.57 16.64 8.29
C THR A 84 -1.45 15.39 8.21
N ALA A 85 -1.16 14.48 7.28
CA ALA A 85 -1.89 13.22 7.17
C ALA A 85 -1.62 12.30 8.35
N TYR A 86 -0.36 12.23 8.80
CA TYR A 86 0.03 11.44 9.97
C TYR A 86 -0.69 11.88 11.25
N GLN A 87 -0.84 13.19 11.47
CA GLN A 87 -1.57 13.72 12.63
C GLN A 87 -3.05 13.30 12.63
N GLY A 88 -3.67 13.20 11.44
CA GLY A 88 -5.04 12.72 11.29
C GLY A 88 -5.23 11.21 11.47
N LEU A 89 -4.14 10.43 11.53
CA LEU A 89 -4.16 8.98 11.78
C LEU A 89 -3.92 8.61 13.26
N LEU A 90 -3.66 9.59 14.13
CA LEU A 90 -3.51 9.34 15.56
C LEU A 90 -4.87 8.93 16.17
N PRO A 91 -4.87 8.09 17.23
CA PRO A 91 -5.92 7.10 17.46
C PRO A 91 -7.35 7.65 17.54
N ILE A 92 -8.20 7.13 16.66
CA ILE A 92 -9.62 6.89 16.92
C ILE A 92 -9.75 5.36 16.88
N ASP A 93 -9.91 4.76 18.06
CA ASP A 93 -10.45 3.44 18.41
C ASP A 93 -10.32 2.37 17.31
N ALA A 94 -9.29 1.52 17.41
CA ALA A 94 -8.76 0.84 16.24
C ALA A 94 -9.26 -0.59 15.99
N GLU A 95 -10.09 -0.80 14.96
CA GLU A 95 -10.32 -2.11 14.31
C GLU A 95 -10.36 -1.97 12.78
N GLY A 96 -9.34 -2.49 12.10
CA GLY A 96 -9.19 -2.44 10.63
C GLY A 96 -7.73 -2.33 10.18
N VAL A 97 -7.53 -2.25 8.86
CA VAL A 97 -6.30 -2.70 8.19
C VAL A 97 -5.05 -1.95 8.67
N SER A 98 -4.21 -2.68 9.40
CA SER A 98 -2.82 -2.31 9.66
C SER A 98 -2.04 -2.40 8.36
N LEU A 99 -1.42 -1.30 7.92
CA LEU A 99 -0.39 -1.41 6.89
C LEU A 99 0.77 -2.16 7.54
N PRO A 100 1.14 -3.37 7.08
CA PRO A 100 2.23 -4.12 7.66
C PRO A 100 3.57 -3.54 7.19
N THR A 101 3.78 -2.22 7.25
CA THR A 101 4.98 -1.54 6.76
C THR A 101 5.29 -0.27 7.53
N ARG A 102 6.58 0.10 7.54
CA ARG A 102 7.06 1.32 8.18
C ARG A 102 6.78 2.52 7.27
N LEU A 103 6.40 3.64 7.88
CA LEU A 103 6.18 4.91 7.20
C LEU A 103 7.22 5.93 7.68
N LEU A 104 7.83 6.63 6.72
CA LEU A 104 8.64 7.81 7.01
C LEU A 104 7.71 9.02 7.12
N VAL A 105 7.70 9.70 8.26
CA VAL A 105 6.95 10.94 8.42
C VAL A 105 7.83 12.10 7.95
N VAL A 106 7.33 12.84 6.98
CA VAL A 106 8.03 14.01 6.44
C VAL A 106 7.21 15.27 6.70
N ASP A 107 7.87 16.27 7.30
CA ASP A 107 7.31 17.59 7.54
C ASP A 107 7.51 18.49 6.31
N CYS A 108 6.64 18.34 5.32
CA CYS A 108 6.54 19.27 4.20
C CYS A 108 5.13 19.27 3.60
N HIS A 109 4.80 20.34 2.88
CA HIS A 109 3.57 20.41 2.10
C HIS A 109 3.65 19.46 0.90
N SER A 110 2.56 18.73 0.67
CA SER A 110 2.41 17.81 -0.46
C SER A 110 0.94 17.76 -0.89
N SER A 111 0.73 17.54 -2.18
CA SER A 111 -0.60 17.24 -2.75
C SER A 111 -1.09 15.84 -2.37
N TYR A 112 -0.17 14.95 -2.00
CA TYR A 112 -0.45 13.59 -1.56
C TYR A 112 -0.43 13.49 -0.05
N ASN A 113 -1.22 12.56 0.49
CA ASN A 113 -1.19 12.26 1.91
C ASN A 113 -0.13 11.19 2.23
N VAL A 114 0.09 10.26 1.31
CA VAL A 114 1.04 9.15 1.42
C VAL A 114 1.69 8.88 0.06
N ILE A 115 2.94 8.43 0.08
CA ILE A 115 3.63 7.79 -1.05
C ILE A 115 3.89 6.33 -0.66
N LEU A 116 3.36 5.39 -1.43
CA LEU A 116 3.67 3.97 -1.31
C LEU A 116 4.79 3.61 -2.28
N GLY A 117 5.95 3.30 -1.71
CA GLY A 117 7.15 2.93 -2.45
C GLY A 117 7.28 1.41 -2.65
N ARG A 118 8.43 1.01 -3.20
CA ARG A 118 8.82 -0.40 -3.38
C ARG A 118 8.72 -1.22 -2.10
N ALA A 119 8.97 -0.62 -0.93
CA ALA A 119 8.83 -1.30 0.36
C ALA A 119 7.42 -1.88 0.59
N TRP A 120 6.36 -1.16 0.21
CA TRP A 120 4.99 -1.71 0.28
C TRP A 120 4.65 -2.54 -0.96
N ILE A 121 5.00 -2.05 -2.16
CA ILE A 121 4.68 -2.72 -3.44
C ILE A 121 5.22 -4.16 -3.44
N HIS A 122 6.50 -4.35 -3.09
CA HIS A 122 7.11 -5.68 -3.10
C HIS A 122 6.59 -6.56 -1.96
N ARG A 123 6.37 -5.97 -0.77
CA ARG A 123 5.82 -6.70 0.39
C ARG A 123 4.43 -7.26 0.10
N MET A 124 3.61 -6.50 -0.61
CA MET A 124 2.26 -6.91 -0.97
C MET A 124 2.20 -7.71 -2.27
N ARG A 125 3.34 -7.95 -2.96
CA ARG A 125 3.38 -8.49 -4.33
C ARG A 125 2.45 -7.72 -5.27
N ALA A 126 2.34 -6.41 -5.05
CA ALA A 126 1.46 -5.54 -5.80
C ALA A 126 2.06 -5.19 -7.17
N VAL A 127 1.19 -5.12 -8.17
CA VAL A 127 1.53 -4.72 -9.53
C VAL A 127 0.75 -3.45 -9.84
N PRO A 128 1.40 -2.28 -9.77
CA PRO A 128 0.79 -1.04 -10.20
C PRO A 128 0.82 -0.92 -11.73
N SER A 129 -0.25 -0.41 -12.31
CA SER A 129 -0.34 -0.09 -13.73
C SER A 129 -0.91 1.31 -13.90
N THR A 130 -0.04 2.28 -14.15
CA THR A 130 -0.44 3.65 -14.49
C THR A 130 -1.30 3.68 -15.74
N LEU A 131 -0.97 2.89 -16.78
CA LEU A 131 -1.76 2.82 -18.02
C LEU A 131 -3.25 2.52 -17.80
N HIS A 132 -3.55 1.62 -16.87
CA HIS A 132 -4.90 1.20 -16.51
C HIS A 132 -5.47 1.97 -15.31
N GLN A 133 -4.67 2.85 -14.68
CA GLN A 133 -4.99 3.53 -13.41
C GLN A 133 -5.46 2.57 -12.30
N ILE A 134 -4.84 1.38 -12.23
CA ILE A 134 -5.21 0.30 -11.30
C ILE A 134 -3.95 -0.28 -10.65
N ILE A 135 -4.07 -0.66 -9.38
CA ILE A 135 -3.10 -1.54 -8.72
C ILE A 135 -3.76 -2.88 -8.37
N LYS A 136 -3.05 -3.98 -8.62
CA LYS A 136 -3.50 -5.33 -8.28
C LYS A 136 -2.55 -6.00 -7.30
N PHE A 137 -3.06 -6.77 -6.35
CA PHE A 137 -2.24 -7.55 -5.42
C PHE A 137 -2.99 -8.80 -4.94
N PRO A 138 -2.28 -9.90 -4.63
CA PRO A 138 -2.89 -11.11 -4.11
C PRO A 138 -3.45 -10.89 -2.70
N THR A 139 -4.57 -11.57 -2.43
CA THR A 139 -5.18 -11.70 -1.11
C THR A 139 -5.60 -13.16 -0.91
N PRO A 140 -5.89 -13.61 0.32
CA PRO A 140 -6.42 -14.96 0.55
C PRO A 140 -7.71 -15.29 -0.21
N TRP A 141 -8.42 -14.28 -0.70
CA TRP A 141 -9.67 -14.41 -1.46
C TRP A 141 -9.48 -14.17 -2.97
N GLY A 142 -8.23 -14.17 -3.46
CA GLY A 142 -7.87 -13.93 -4.86
C GLY A 142 -7.22 -12.56 -5.10
N VAL A 143 -7.22 -12.10 -6.34
CA VAL A 143 -6.59 -10.82 -6.71
C VAL A 143 -7.51 -9.66 -6.37
N ARG A 144 -7.04 -8.75 -5.50
CA ARG A 144 -7.72 -7.47 -5.25
C ARG A 144 -7.21 -6.44 -6.24
N ALA A 145 -8.13 -5.65 -6.79
CA ALA A 145 -7.85 -4.48 -7.62
C ALA A 145 -8.37 -3.21 -6.93
N ILE A 146 -7.61 -2.12 -7.02
CA ILE A 146 -7.97 -0.80 -6.52
C ILE A 146 -7.70 0.21 -7.61
#